data_AF-A0A0N0SKN2-F1
#
_entry.id   AF-A0A0N0SKN2-F1
#
_cell.length_a   1.000
_cell.length_b   1.000
_cell.length_c   1.000
_cell.angle_alpha   90.00
_cell.angle_beta   90.00
_cell.angle_gamma   90.00
#
_symmetry.space_group_name_H-M   'P 1'
#
loop_
_entity.id
_entity.type
_entity.pdbx_description
1 polymer ?
#
loop_
_entity_poly.entity_id
_entity_poly.type
_entity_poly.pdbx_seq_one_letter_code
_entity_poly.pdbx_strand_id
1 'polypeptide(L)' 'MSTSLLFDADLAASELGRKRRAAMPVEAQIVASYQSARSDGDREQMRLLRRNAAALDPELLAELDGFDYPAAA' A
#
# COMPACT_ATOMS: atom_id res chain seq x y z
N MET A 1 22.71 -4.07 -2.62
CA MET A 1 22.65 -4.47 -1.20
C MET A 1 21.36 -3.91 -0.63
N SER A 2 20.31 -4.73 -0.56
CA SER A 2 18.95 -4.34 -0.17
C SER A 2 18.73 -4.55 1.32
N THR A 3 19.46 -3.80 2.15
CA THR A 3 19.36 -3.96 3.61
C THR A 3 18.10 -3.30 4.16
N SER A 4 17.58 -2.23 3.54
CA SER A 4 16.40 -1.50 4.05
C SER A 4 15.10 -2.31 4.03
N LEU A 5 14.88 -3.15 3.02
CA LEU A 5 13.66 -3.95 2.89
C LEU A 5 13.47 -4.96 4.03
N LEU A 6 14.56 -5.55 4.54
CA LEU A 6 14.50 -6.51 5.63
C LEU A 6 14.16 -5.84 6.97
N PHE A 7 14.64 -4.62 7.21
CA PHE A 7 14.33 -3.87 8.43
C PHE A 7 12.88 -3.39 8.47
N ASP A 8 12.32 -2.95 7.34
CA ASP A 8 10.92 -2.49 7.29
C ASP A 8 9.92 -3.63 7.49
N ALA A 9 10.20 -4.83 6.96
CA ALA A 9 9.37 -6.01 7.17
C ALA A 9 9.34 -6.45 8.65
N ASP A 10 10.50 -6.45 9.30
CA ASP A 10 10.62 -6.81 10.71
C ASP A 10 9.98 -5.75 11.61
N LEU A 11 10.15 -4.46 11.25
CA LEU A 11 9.48 -3.35 11.94
C LEU A 11 7.96 -3.44 11.79
N ALA A 12 7.44 -3.83 10.62
CA ALA A 12 6.02 -4.03 10.40
C ALA A 12 5.44 -5.13 11.30
N ALA A 13 6.16 -6.25 11.50
CA ALA A 13 5.74 -7.37 12.36
C ALA A 13 5.87 -7.07 13.86
N SER A 14 6.72 -6.11 14.24
CA SER A 14 6.93 -5.69 15.62
C SER A 14 5.71 -5.00 16.26
N GLU A 15 5.67 -4.93 17.59
CA GLU A 15 4.64 -4.19 18.32
C GLU A 15 4.61 -2.69 17.93
N LEU A 16 5.76 -2.11 17.61
CA LEU A 16 5.87 -0.74 17.13
C LEU A 16 5.24 -0.57 15.74
N GLY A 17 5.44 -1.52 14.84
CA GLY A 17 4.76 -1.56 13.54
C GLY A 17 3.26 -1.72 13.66
N ARG A 18 2.78 -2.52 14.62
CA ARG A 18 1.33 -2.64 14.92
C ARG A 18 0.75 -1.33 15.44
N LYS A 19 1.42 -0.65 16.37
CA LYS A 19 0.99 0.67 16.88
C LYS A 19 0.98 1.72 15.78
N ARG A 20 2.00 1.73 14.92
CA ARG A 20 2.07 2.63 13.77
C ARG A 20 0.91 2.38 12.80
N ARG A 21 0.61 1.12 12.47
CA ARG A 21 -0.54 0.76 11.62
C ARG A 21 -1.88 1.17 12.23
N ALA A 22 -2.06 1.00 13.54
CA ALA A 22 -3.28 1.39 14.23
C ALA A 22 -3.53 2.91 14.22
N ALA A 23 -2.48 3.73 14.11
CA ALA A 23 -2.58 5.19 14.04
C ALA A 23 -2.65 5.74 12.60
N MET A 24 -2.51 4.88 11.57
CA MET A 24 -2.57 5.33 10.18
C MET A 24 -4.02 5.49 9.71
N PRO A 25 -4.35 6.58 8.99
CA PRO A 25 -5.61 6.70 8.26
C PRO A 25 -5.84 5.49 7.34
N VAL A 26 -7.09 5.08 7.16
CA VAL A 26 -7.46 3.89 6.37
C VAL A 26 -7.00 4.05 4.92
N GLU A 27 -7.11 5.25 4.38
CA GLU A 27 -6.66 5.65 3.04
C GLU A 27 -5.15 5.44 2.89
N ALA A 28 -4.37 5.90 3.88
CA ALA A 28 -2.91 5.73 3.91
C ALA A 28 -2.50 4.25 4.02
N GLN A 29 -3.28 3.43 4.74
CA GLN A 29 -3.05 1.99 4.79
C GLN A 29 -3.32 1.32 3.44
N ILE A 30 -4.40 1.71 2.74
CA ILE A 30 -4.75 1.18 1.42
C ILE A 30 -3.65 1.51 0.40
N VAL A 31 -3.15 2.75 0.37
CA VAL A 31 -2.06 3.16 -0.52
C VAL A 31 -0.78 2.37 -0.24
N ALA A 32 -0.38 2.24 1.02
CA ALA A 32 0.82 1.47 1.38
C ALA A 32 0.69 -0.02 1.01
N SER A 33 -0.46 -0.63 1.27
CA SER A 33 -0.73 -2.01 0.86
C SER A 33 -0.74 -2.19 -0.65
N TYR A 34 -1.22 -1.19 -1.41
CA TYR A 34 -1.22 -1.25 -2.88
C TYR A 34 0.20 -1.20 -3.44
N GLN A 35 1.06 -0.35 -2.89
CA GLN A 35 2.48 -0.28 -3.29
C GLN A 35 3.24 -1.57 -2.98
N SER A 36 2.98 -2.20 -1.83
CA SER A 36 3.56 -3.51 -1.51
C SER A 36 3.08 -4.57 -2.50
N ALA A 37 1.76 -4.68 -2.72
CA ALA A 37 1.19 -5.64 -3.66
C ALA A 37 1.72 -5.45 -5.10
N ARG A 38 1.93 -4.19 -5.52
CA ARG A 38 2.58 -3.86 -6.79
C ARG A 38 4.02 -4.37 -6.85
N SER A 39 4.79 -4.15 -5.78
CA SER A 39 6.19 -4.58 -5.71
C SER A 39 6.32 -6.10 -5.73
N ASP A 40 5.36 -6.80 -5.12
CA ASP A 40 5.28 -8.26 -5.09
C ASP A 40 4.63 -8.86 -6.35
N GLY A 41 4.06 -8.03 -7.24
CA GLY A 41 3.34 -8.46 -8.43
C GLY A 41 1.97 -9.13 -8.14
N ASP A 42 1.43 -8.96 -6.94
CA ASP A 42 0.17 -9.55 -6.50
C ASP A 42 -1.04 -8.79 -7.06
N ARG A 43 -1.43 -9.19 -8.28
CA ARG A 43 -2.56 -8.59 -9.01
C ARG A 43 -3.90 -8.82 -8.33
N GLU A 44 -4.08 -9.91 -7.58
CA GLU A 44 -5.33 -10.18 -6.88
C GLU A 44 -5.51 -9.20 -5.73
N GLN A 45 -4.45 -9.01 -4.93
CA GLN A 45 -4.44 -8.06 -3.85
C GLN A 45 -4.61 -6.61 -4.35
N MET A 46 -3.96 -6.25 -5.46
CA MET A 46 -4.17 -4.94 -6.10
C MET A 46 -5.64 -4.73 -6.50
N ARG A 47 -6.30 -5.74 -7.07
CA ARG A 47 -7.72 -5.66 -7.45
C ARG A 47 -8.64 -5.50 -6.23
N LEU A 48 -8.36 -6.23 -5.15
CA LEU A 48 -9.10 -6.11 -3.89
C LEU A 48 -8.97 -4.71 -3.28
N LEU A 49 -7.76 -4.17 -3.25
CA LEU A 49 -7.49 -2.83 -2.72
C LEU A 49 -8.17 -1.73 -3.55
N ARG A 50 -8.15 -1.83 -4.88
CA ARG A 50 -8.89 -0.92 -5.77
C ARG A 50 -10.40 -0.98 -5.53
N ARG A 51 -10.96 -2.17 -5.34
CA ARG A 51 -12.40 -2.32 -5.01
C ARG A 51 -12.73 -1.67 -3.66
N ASN A 52 -11.88 -1.84 -2.66
CA ASN A 52 -12.08 -1.23 -1.34
C ASN A 52 -11.95 0.28 -1.41
N ALA A 53 -10.95 0.80 -2.14
CA ALA A 53 -10.79 2.24 -2.38
C ALA A 53 -12.03 2.82 -3.05
N ALA A 54 -12.53 2.19 -4.13
CA ALA A 54 -13.74 2.63 -4.83
C ALA A 54 -14.99 2.71 -3.93
N ALA A 55 -15.08 1.85 -2.91
CA ALA A 55 -16.19 1.82 -1.97
C ALA A 55 -16.05 2.84 -0.83
N LEU A 56 -14.83 3.26 -0.51
CA LEU A 56 -14.51 4.26 0.49
C LEU A 56 -14.60 5.67 -0.09
N ASP A 57 -13.83 5.92 -1.16
CA ASP A 57 -13.70 7.22 -1.79
C ASP A 57 -13.27 7.04 -3.27
N PRO A 58 -14.09 7.52 -4.23
CA PRO A 58 -13.71 7.54 -5.64
C PRO A 58 -12.42 8.31 -5.95
N GLU A 59 -12.07 9.34 -5.17
CA GLU A 59 -10.81 10.08 -5.35
C GLU A 59 -9.60 9.23 -4.97
N LEU A 60 -9.71 8.42 -3.90
CA LEU A 60 -8.68 7.45 -3.51
C LEU A 60 -8.44 6.39 -4.59
N LEU A 61 -9.50 5.95 -5.28
CA LEU A 61 -9.34 5.05 -6.43
C LEU A 61 -8.54 5.72 -7.55
N ALA A 62 -8.80 7.00 -7.85
CA ALA A 62 -8.05 7.75 -8.86
C ALA A 62 -6.57 7.92 -8.46
N GLU A 63 -6.27 8.09 -7.17
CA GLU A 63 -4.90 8.09 -6.67
C GLU A 63 -4.19 6.75 -6.92
N LEU A 64 -4.85 5.62 -6.61
CA LEU A 64 -4.31 4.28 -6.87
C LEU A 64 -4.06 4.02 -8.35
N ASP A 65 -4.96 4.48 -9.22
CA ASP A 65 -4.83 4.37 -10.67
C ASP A 65 -3.76 5.33 -11.22
N GLY A 66 -3.53 6.46 -10.53
CA GLY A 66 -2.42 7.38 -10.79
C GLY A 66 -1.04 6.76 -10.54
N PHE A 67 -0.91 5.86 -9.55
CA PHE A 67 0.30 5.05 -9.36
C PHE A 67 0.55 4.04 -10.50
N ASP A 68 -0.48 3.74 -11.31
CA ASP A 68 -0.38 2.86 -12.49
C ASP A 68 0.09 3.60 -13.75
N TYR A 69 0.13 4.94 -13.74
CA TYR A 69 0.82 5.67 -14.80
C TYR A 69 2.32 5.46 -14.64
N PRO A 70 3.05 5.01 -15.68
CA PRO A 70 4.50 5.11 -15.65
C PRO A 70 4.79 6.59 -15.46
N ALA A 71 5.45 6.94 -14.35
CA ALA A 71 6.08 8.24 -14.21
C ALA A 71 6.88 8.42 -15.50
N ALA A 72 6.43 9.34 -16.36
CA ALA A 72 7.14 9.65 -17.58
C ALA A 72 8.59 9.96 -17.18
N ALA A 73 9.50 9.28 -17.87
CA ALA A 73 10.95 9.24 -17.65
C ALA A 73 11.61 10.57 -17.25
#